data_AF-A0A7D5N4G9-F1
#
_entry.id   AF-A0A7D5N4G9-F1
#
_cell.length_a   1.000
_cell.length_b   1.000
_cell.length_c   1.000
_cell.angle_alpha   90.00
_cell.angle_beta   90.00
_cell.angle_gamma   90.00
#
_symmetry.space_group_name_H-M   'P 1'
#
loop_
_entity.id
_entity.type
_entity.pdbx_description
1 polymer ?
#
loop_
_entity_poly.entity_id
_entity_poly.type
_entity_poly.pdbx_seq_one_letter_code
_entity_poly.pdbx_strand_id
1 'polypeptide(L)'
;MASWKCRPLQTVEKMPEQELSGMVKYQSLNGTENQNFLHEILSHVLLHSTFHRGQIVHMLRQLGLSELPATDYIVYTRMRAAGK
;
A
#
# COMPACT_ATOMS: atom_id res chain seq x y z
N MET A 1 12.40 -21.07 -3.81
CA MET A 1 11.17 -20.26 -3.85
C MET A 1 11.15 -19.37 -2.62
N ALA A 2 11.53 -18.09 -2.76
CA ALA A 2 11.56 -17.17 -1.63
C ALA A 2 10.13 -16.93 -1.12
N SER A 3 9.86 -17.34 0.11
CA SER A 3 8.61 -17.06 0.80
C SER A 3 8.57 -15.57 1.15
N TRP A 4 7.93 -14.77 0.29
CA TRP A 4 7.56 -13.39 0.60
C TRP A 4 6.43 -13.42 1.63
N LYS A 5 6.74 -13.76 2.89
CA LYS A 5 5.81 -13.48 3.99
C LYS A 5 5.61 -11.96 4.00
N CYS A 6 4.38 -11.50 3.80
CA CYS A 6 3.98 -10.09 3.83
C CYS A 6 4.28 -9.47 5.20
N ARG A 7 5.56 -9.16 5.47
CA ARG A 7 6.06 -8.63 6.74
C ARG A 7 5.47 -7.24 7.08
N PRO A 8 5.21 -6.32 6.13
CA PRO A 8 4.65 -5.00 6.45
C PRO A 8 3.20 -5.05 7.00
N LEU A 9 2.35 -5.92 6.46
CA LEU A 9 0.94 -6.01 6.89
C LEU A 9 0.80 -6.58 8.30
N GLN A 10 1.66 -7.54 8.67
CA GLN A 10 1.68 -8.14 10.00
C GLN A 10 2.07 -7.15 11.10
N THR A 11 2.84 -6.11 10.75
CA THR A 11 3.30 -5.08 11.68
C THR A 11 2.19 -4.06 11.96
N VAL A 12 1.44 -3.63 10.94
CA VAL A 12 0.36 -2.63 11.11
C VAL A 12 -0.86 -3.23 11.83
N GLU A 13 -1.24 -4.48 11.53
CA GLU A 13 -2.39 -5.14 12.19
C GLU A 13 -2.23 -5.27 13.72
N LYS A 14 -0.99 -5.23 14.24
CA LYS A 14 -0.68 -5.37 15.67
C LYS A 14 -0.25 -4.07 16.34
N MET A 15 -0.26 -2.96 15.61
CA MET A 15 0.21 -1.67 16.10
C MET A 15 -0.89 -0.99 16.96
N PRO A 16 -0.57 -0.48 18.16
CA PRO A 16 -1.47 0.37 18.93
C PRO A 16 -1.84 1.63 18.13
N GLU A 17 -3.11 2.03 18.18
CA GLU A 17 -3.60 3.20 17.43
C GLU A 17 -2.84 4.49 17.79
N GLN A 18 -2.38 4.61 19.03
CA GLN A 18 -1.59 5.77 19.49
C GLN A 18 -0.26 5.90 18.74
N GLU A 19 0.33 4.79 18.27
CA GLU A 19 1.58 4.84 17.50
C GLU A 19 1.39 5.46 16.10
N LEU A 20 0.18 5.41 15.54
CA LEU A 20 -0.14 6.05 14.25
C LEU A 20 -0.01 7.59 14.32
N SER A 21 -0.13 8.17 15.50
CA SER A 21 0.08 9.59 15.78
C SER A 21 1.55 9.92 16.12
N GLY A 22 2.47 8.95 16.03
CA GLY A 22 3.89 9.17 16.23
C GLY A 22 4.52 10.00 15.10
N MET A 23 5.36 10.97 15.46
CA MET A 23 6.13 11.77 14.50
C MET A 23 7.36 10.99 14.02
N VAL A 24 7.54 10.87 12.71
CA VAL A 24 8.67 10.20 12.08
C VAL A 24 9.52 11.22 11.36
N LYS A 25 10.81 11.29 11.71
CA LYS A 25 11.81 12.11 11.02
C LYS A 25 12.56 11.26 10.01
N TYR A 26 12.74 11.77 8.80
CA TYR A 26 13.43 11.04 7.73
C TYR A 26 14.08 12.02 6.74
N GLN A 27 14.99 11.49 5.93
CA GLN A 27 15.61 12.22 4.84
C GLN A 27 15.05 11.72 3.51
N SER A 28 14.59 12.65 2.68
CA SER A 28 14.18 12.35 1.30
C SER A 28 15.39 12.02 0.43
N LEU A 29 15.18 11.36 -0.72
CA LEU A 29 16.27 10.95 -1.61
C LEU A 29 17.13 12.12 -2.13
N ASN A 30 16.57 13.32 -2.16
CA ASN A 30 17.26 14.56 -2.53
C ASN A 30 18.03 15.21 -1.34
N GLY A 31 18.13 14.53 -0.19
CA GLY A 31 18.82 15.02 1.00
C GLY A 31 17.98 15.93 1.90
N THR A 32 16.75 16.29 1.52
CA THR A 32 15.89 17.16 2.34
C THR A 32 15.40 16.44 3.59
N GLU A 33 15.63 17.04 4.75
CA GLU A 33 15.04 16.58 6.02
C GLU A 33 13.53 16.84 6.04
N ASN A 34 12.76 15.84 6.45
CA ASN A 34 11.31 15.90 6.55
C ASN A 34 10.84 15.26 7.86
N GLN A 35 9.63 15.63 8.27
CA GLN A 35 8.93 14.97 9.36
C GLN A 35 7.44 14.93 9.08
N ASN A 36 6.83 13.79 9.38
CA ASN A 36 5.40 13.56 9.21
C ASN A 36 4.89 12.62 10.29
N PHE A 37 3.59 12.67 10.57
CA PHE A 37 2.97 11.63 11.38
C PHE A 37 2.98 10.30 10.63
N LEU A 38 3.11 9.20 11.37
CA LEU A 38 3.15 7.86 10.78
C LEU A 38 1.92 7.58 9.92
N HIS A 39 0.72 7.99 10.35
CA HIS A 39 -0.50 7.82 9.56
C HIS A 39 -0.47 8.59 8.22
N GLU A 40 0.18 9.76 8.16
CA GLU A 40 0.33 10.52 6.92
C GLU A 40 1.24 9.76 5.95
N ILE A 41 2.36 9.22 6.45
CA ILE A 41 3.30 8.42 5.66
C ILE A 41 2.62 7.17 5.11
N LEU A 42 1.89 6.43 5.97
CA LEU A 42 1.15 5.24 5.55
C LEU A 42 0.07 5.59 4.50
N SER A 43 -0.65 6.69 4.70
CA SER A 43 -1.65 7.18 3.74
C SER A 43 -1.00 7.53 2.39
N HIS A 44 0.13 8.23 2.41
CA HIS A 44 0.89 8.54 1.20
C HIS A 44 1.28 7.28 0.43
N VAL A 45 1.85 6.27 1.11
CA VAL A 45 2.25 5.00 0.49
C VAL A 45 1.06 4.28 -0.15
N LEU A 46 -0.08 4.21 0.54
CA LEU A 46 -1.30 3.58 0.02
C LEU A 46 -1.86 4.31 -1.22
N LEU A 47 -1.91 5.65 -1.16
CA LEU A 47 -2.39 6.48 -2.27
C LEU A 47 -1.44 6.44 -3.46
N HIS A 48 -0.13 6.52 -3.22
CA HIS A 48 0.90 6.44 -4.26
C HIS A 48 0.90 5.09 -4.97
N SER A 49 0.72 3.99 -4.22
CA SER A 49 0.52 2.67 -4.82
C SER A 49 -0.73 2.62 -5.70
N THR A 50 -1.82 3.25 -5.26
CA THR A 50 -3.08 3.32 -6.03
C THR A 50 -2.92 4.12 -7.32
N PHE A 51 -2.21 5.24 -7.25
CA PHE A 51 -1.86 6.05 -8.43
C PHE A 51 -1.10 5.22 -9.49
N HIS A 52 -0.05 4.51 -9.09
CA HIS A 52 0.72 3.68 -10.02
C HIS A 52 -0.07 2.49 -10.57
N ARG A 53 -0.93 1.85 -9.77
CA ARG A 53 -1.84 0.81 -10.28
C ARG A 53 -2.78 1.38 -11.34
N GLY A 54 -3.28 2.61 -11.16
CA GLY A 54 -4.09 3.31 -12.17
C GLY A 54 -3.35 3.49 -13.50
N GLN A 55 -2.06 3.84 -13.47
CA GLN A 55 -1.23 3.95 -14.67
C GLN A 55 -1.08 2.60 -15.39
N ILE A 56 -0.84 1.52 -14.64
CA ILE A 56 -0.73 0.17 -15.20
C ILE A 56 -2.06 -0.27 -15.82
N VAL A 57 -3.18 -0.09 -15.11
CA VAL A 57 -4.51 -0.39 -15.63
C VAL A 57 -4.75 0.36 -16.94
N HIS A 58 -4.42 1.66 -16.99
CA HIS A 58 -4.56 2.46 -18.20
C HIS A 58 -3.75 1.86 -19.38
N MET A 59 -2.47 1.53 -19.16
CA MET A 59 -1.63 0.90 -20.17
C MET A 59 -2.19 -0.45 -20.64
N LEU A 60 -2.70 -1.29 -19.74
CA LEU A 60 -3.31 -2.57 -20.10
C LEU A 60 -4.59 -2.39 -20.92
N ARG A 61 -5.40 -1.35 -20.62
CA ARG A 61 -6.56 -1.00 -21.46
C ARG A 61 -6.14 -0.59 -22.87
N GLN A 62 -5.05 0.17 -23.01
CA GLN A 62 -4.52 0.56 -24.33
C GLN A 62 -4.06 -0.65 -25.16
N LEU A 63 -3.62 -1.73 -24.51
CA LEU A 63 -3.27 -3.00 -25.15
C LEU A 63 -4.50 -3.89 -25.46
N GLY A 64 -5.72 -3.41 -25.21
CA GLY A 64 -6.95 -4.13 -25.53
C GLY A 64 -7.42 -5.14 -24.47
N LEU A 65 -6.83 -5.15 -23.27
CA LEU A 65 -7.31 -6.03 -22.20
C LEU A 65 -8.65 -5.51 -21.64
N SER A 66 -9.71 -6.29 -21.83
CA SER A 66 -11.07 -6.01 -21.34
C SER A 66 -11.32 -6.51 -19.91
N GLU A 67 -10.66 -7.58 -19.50
CA GLU A 67 -10.77 -8.15 -18.16
C GLU A 67 -9.48 -7.92 -17.39
N LEU A 68 -9.60 -7.29 -16.22
CA LEU A 68 -8.48 -7.05 -15.31
C LEU A 68 -8.86 -7.53 -13.92
N PRO A 69 -7.93 -8.14 -13.16
CA PRO A 69 -8.21 -8.60 -11.81
C PRO A 69 -8.56 -7.41 -10.91
N ALA A 70 -9.48 -7.63 -9.97
CA ALA A 70 -9.77 -6.64 -8.95
C ALA A 70 -8.56 -6.48 -8.01
N THR A 71 -8.12 -5.24 -7.83
CA THR A 71 -6.93 -4.92 -7.02
C THR A 71 -7.25 -4.25 -5.68
N ASP A 72 -8.53 -3.99 -5.40
CA ASP A 72 -8.92 -3.28 -4.19
C ASP A 72 -8.79 -4.15 -2.95
N TYR A 73 -8.32 -3.54 -1.87
CA TYR A 73 -8.10 -4.21 -0.59
C TYR A 73 -9.36 -4.92 -0.07
N ILE A 74 -10.54 -4.33 -0.29
CA ILE A 74 -11.80 -4.94 0.14
C ILE A 74 -12.11 -6.26 -0.58
N VAL A 75 -11.65 -6.43 -1.83
CA VAL A 75 -11.81 -7.69 -2.55
C VAL A 75 -10.89 -8.74 -1.96
N TYR A 76 -9.64 -8.36 -1.67
CA TYR A 76 -8.68 -9.23 -0.99
C TYR A 76 -9.18 -9.70 0.38
N THR A 77 -9.70 -8.81 1.24
CA THR A 77 -10.18 -9.19 2.58
C THR A 77 -11.37 -10.15 2.51
N ARG A 78 -12.27 -9.96 1.54
CA ARG A 78 -13.39 -10.88 1.27
C ARG A 78 -12.90 -12.25 0.79
N MET A 79 -11.92 -12.30 -0.10
CA MET A 79 -11.33 -13.57 -0.56
C MET A 79 -10.65 -14.32 0.59
N ARG A 80 -9.84 -13.61 1.39
CA ARG A 80 -9.16 -14.17 2.57
C ARG A 80 -10.17 -14.73 3.59
N ALA A 81 -11.25 -14.01 3.87
CA ALA A 81 -12.31 -14.46 4.77
C ALA A 81 -13.07 -15.69 4.24
N ALA A 82 -13.20 -15.81 2.92
CA ALA A 82 -13.82 -16.96 2.27
C ALA A 82 -12.90 -18.19 2.15
N GLY A 83 -11.67 -18.14 2.67
CA GLY A 83 -10.70 -19.23 2.60
C GLY A 83 -10.16 -19.49 1.19
N LYS A 84 -10.26 -18.49 0.30
CA LYS A 84 -9.77 -18.55 -1.08
C LYS A 84 -8.39 -17.91 -1.21
#